data_AF-A0A0C3EUZ0-F1
#
_entry.id   AF-A0A0C3EUZ0-F1
#
_cell.length_a   1.000
_cell.length_b   1.000
_cell.length_c   1.000
_cell.angle_alpha   90.00
_cell.angle_beta   90.00
_cell.angle_gamma   90.00
#
_symmetry.space_group_name_H-M   'P 1'
#
loop_
_entity.id
_entity.type
_entity.pdbx_description
1 polymer ?
#
loop_
_entity_poly.entity_id
_entity_poly.type
_entity_poly.pdbx_seq_one_letter_code
_entity_poly.pdbx_strand_id
1 'polypeptide(L)'
;EDQLDDEEVVDEPHISSPACHSQNKRTKTKFLKGLTNEASYLQLIKAAQSSNSTWTEPAGLPAWCYWTYPHEYLPPHFHTKDGYNADIGTIFDVVKKQRQISSGVILGFGMAIREAHRCQFLEPEEGASAGMPSYVAASFVGQDNVLQLLGHIDSVIEMVVAGFNAAADKDKDVMERCSNRNRAKWQLEEDHEGDPEEGPSTKKQKPAQSTAKPGPSAPKVTRSKAGPKGSKKK
;
A
#
# COMPACT_ATOMS: atom_id res chain seq x y z
N GLU A 1 -11.04 50.45 6.15
CA GLU A 1 -10.13 49.30 6.21
C GLU A 1 -10.45 48.59 7.51
N ASP A 2 -10.62 47.27 7.45
CA ASP A 2 -10.41 46.30 8.53
C ASP A 2 -10.96 44.97 7.99
N GLN A 3 -10.16 44.36 7.11
CA GLN A 3 -10.27 42.93 6.81
C GLN A 3 -9.80 42.23 8.08
N LEU A 4 -10.72 41.59 8.80
CA LEU A 4 -10.36 40.61 9.79
C LEU A 4 -9.75 39.44 9.03
N ASP A 5 -8.43 39.31 9.12
CA ASP A 5 -7.73 38.11 8.73
C ASP A 5 -8.35 36.95 9.52
N ASP A 6 -9.08 36.07 8.82
CA ASP A 6 -9.40 34.73 9.29
C ASP A 6 -8.05 34.02 9.47
N GLU A 7 -7.42 34.18 10.64
CA GLU A 7 -6.34 33.31 11.06
C GLU A 7 -6.91 31.89 11.09
N GLU A 8 -6.55 31.12 10.07
CA GLU A 8 -6.77 29.68 9.98
C GLU A 8 -6.18 29.07 11.25
N VAL A 9 -7.02 28.85 12.27
CA VAL A 9 -6.63 28.17 13.50
C VAL A 9 -6.19 26.78 13.07
N VAL A 10 -4.88 26.60 12.93
CA VAL A 10 -4.29 25.30 12.62
C VAL A 10 -4.49 24.47 13.88
N ASP A 11 -5.57 23.69 13.90
CA ASP A 11 -5.86 22.74 14.97
C ASP A 11 -4.63 21.84 15.16
N GLU A 12 -3.91 22.05 16.27
CA GLU A 12 -2.74 21.25 16.59
C GLU A 12 -3.16 19.77 16.70
N PRO A 13 -2.35 18.84 16.18
CA PRO A 13 -2.71 17.42 16.19
C PRO A 13 -2.78 16.90 17.63
N HIS A 14 -3.79 16.07 17.90
CA HIS A 14 -3.97 15.50 19.24
C HIS A 14 -2.80 14.56 19.59
N ILE A 15 -2.36 14.50 20.85
CA ILE A 15 -1.21 13.68 21.28
C ILE A 15 -1.38 12.17 20.99
N SER A 16 -2.63 11.69 20.99
CA SER A 16 -3.01 10.31 20.66
C SER A 16 -3.14 10.04 19.14
N SER A 17 -2.99 11.08 18.31
CA SER A 17 -3.11 11.00 16.85
C SER A 17 -1.84 10.46 16.19
N PRO A 18 -1.93 9.79 15.04
CA PRO A 18 -0.76 9.37 14.27
C PRO A 18 0.19 10.53 13.90
N ALA A 19 -0.34 11.73 13.65
CA ALA A 19 0.42 12.93 13.26
C ALA A 19 1.59 13.24 14.21
N CYS A 20 1.38 13.13 15.52
CA CYS A 20 2.42 13.41 16.53
C CYS A 20 3.57 12.39 16.54
N HIS A 21 3.41 11.22 15.92
CA HIS A 21 4.38 10.12 15.98
C HIS A 21 5.05 9.81 14.63
N SER A 22 4.77 10.63 13.61
CA SER A 22 5.15 10.43 12.21
C SER A 22 6.64 10.64 11.90
N GLN A 23 7.41 11.23 12.82
CA GLN A 23 8.77 11.73 12.57
C GLN A 23 9.77 10.68 12.06
N ASN A 24 9.81 9.48 12.65
CA ASN A 24 10.75 8.45 12.22
C ASN A 24 10.23 7.02 12.48
N LYS A 25 10.91 6.02 11.92
CA LYS A 25 10.50 4.61 12.04
C LYS A 25 10.40 4.13 13.50
N ARG A 26 11.24 4.62 14.40
CA ARG A 26 11.23 4.24 15.82
C ARG A 26 9.98 4.78 16.53
N THR A 27 9.64 6.05 16.33
CA THR A 27 8.42 6.66 16.91
C THR A 27 7.17 6.00 16.34
N LYS A 28 7.12 5.80 15.02
CA LYS A 28 6.03 5.06 14.35
C LYS A 28 5.85 3.65 14.94
N THR A 29 6.92 2.88 15.06
CA THR A 29 6.85 1.52 15.61
C THR A 29 6.40 1.51 17.07
N LYS A 30 6.86 2.46 17.89
CA LYS A 30 6.44 2.59 19.29
C LYS A 30 4.95 2.91 19.37
N PHE A 31 4.47 3.84 18.55
CA PHE A 31 3.05 4.19 18.47
C PHE A 31 2.21 2.99 18.04
N LEU A 32 2.58 2.32 16.93
CA LEU A 32 1.86 1.14 16.44
C LEU A 32 1.73 0.06 17.50
N LYS A 33 2.81 -0.27 18.21
CA LYS A 33 2.78 -1.25 19.31
C LYS A 33 1.94 -0.81 20.52
N GLY A 34 1.72 0.49 20.69
CA GLY A 34 0.90 1.05 21.75
C GLY A 34 -0.60 1.14 21.42
N LEU A 35 -1.00 0.88 20.16
CA LEU A 35 -2.42 0.93 19.77
C LEU A 35 -3.23 -0.21 20.37
N THR A 36 -2.63 -1.40 20.47
CA THR A 36 -3.26 -2.58 21.06
C THR A 36 -2.21 -3.64 21.45
N ASN A 37 -2.56 -4.50 22.40
CA ASN A 37 -1.75 -5.65 22.82
C ASN A 37 -2.14 -6.95 22.12
N GLU A 38 -3.08 -6.92 21.17
CA GLU A 38 -3.57 -8.12 20.49
C GLU A 38 -2.48 -8.85 19.70
N ALA A 39 -2.41 -10.18 19.88
CA ALA A 39 -1.31 -10.99 19.38
C ALA A 39 -1.20 -10.97 17.86
N SER A 40 -2.30 -11.16 17.13
CA SER A 40 -2.33 -11.12 15.66
C SER A 40 -1.85 -9.78 15.11
N TYR A 41 -2.24 -8.68 15.75
CA TYR A 41 -1.77 -7.35 15.38
C TYR A 41 -0.26 -7.18 15.59
N LEU A 42 0.29 -7.67 16.71
CA LEU A 42 1.74 -7.65 16.93
C LEU A 42 2.49 -8.55 15.93
N GLN A 43 1.87 -9.64 15.47
CA GLN A 43 2.41 -10.46 14.38
C GLN A 43 2.39 -9.73 13.05
N LEU A 44 1.35 -8.94 12.74
CA LEU A 44 1.29 -8.10 11.54
C LEU A 44 2.47 -7.12 11.48
N ILE A 45 2.78 -6.46 12.60
CA ILE A 45 3.94 -5.56 12.71
C ILE A 45 5.24 -6.32 12.41
N LYS A 46 5.40 -7.54 12.93
CA LYS A 46 6.60 -8.37 12.70
C LYS A 46 6.68 -8.81 11.23
N ALA A 47 5.58 -9.28 10.63
CA ALA A 47 5.53 -9.69 9.23
C ALA A 47 5.90 -8.54 8.28
N ALA A 48 5.45 -7.32 8.59
CA ALA A 48 5.86 -6.12 7.86
C ALA A 48 7.37 -5.85 7.99
N GLN A 49 7.98 -6.08 9.14
CA GLN A 49 9.43 -5.86 9.33
C GLN A 49 10.31 -6.89 8.62
N SER A 50 9.81 -8.12 8.46
CA SER A 50 10.54 -9.21 7.79
C SER A 50 10.43 -9.17 6.27
N SER A 51 9.34 -8.61 5.74
CA SER A 51 9.26 -8.22 4.34
C SER A 51 10.06 -6.92 4.15
N ASN A 52 10.79 -6.74 3.03
CA ASN A 52 11.48 -5.49 2.69
C ASN A 52 10.48 -4.35 2.43
N SER A 53 9.61 -4.06 3.39
CA SER A 53 8.48 -3.15 3.27
C SER A 53 8.99 -1.72 3.20
N THR A 54 8.60 -1.03 2.13
CA THR A 54 8.70 0.41 2.10
C THR A 54 7.69 0.96 3.10
N TRP A 55 8.14 1.77 4.05
CA TRP A 55 7.29 2.44 5.04
C TRP A 55 6.41 3.56 4.42
N THR A 56 6.09 3.42 3.14
CA THR A 56 5.27 4.32 2.34
C THR A 56 3.80 3.97 2.51
N GLU A 57 2.94 4.97 2.71
CA GLU A 57 1.51 4.76 2.70
C GLU A 57 0.98 4.66 1.26
N PRO A 58 0.28 3.58 0.91
CA PRO A 58 -0.32 3.47 -0.40
C PRO A 58 -1.49 4.44 -0.57
N ALA A 59 -1.71 4.91 -1.80
CA ALA A 59 -2.90 5.69 -2.13
C ALA A 59 -4.16 4.82 -2.02
N GLY A 60 -5.29 5.46 -1.67
CA GLY A 60 -6.59 4.82 -1.62
C GLY A 60 -6.91 4.10 -0.30
N LEU A 61 -6.11 4.31 0.76
CA LEU A 61 -6.53 3.94 2.11
C LEU A 61 -7.49 5.00 2.67
N PRO A 62 -8.30 4.67 3.69
CA PRO A 62 -9.01 5.67 4.47
C PRO A 62 -8.05 6.73 5.04
N ALA A 63 -8.51 7.98 5.15
CA ALA A 63 -7.67 9.11 5.58
C ALA A 63 -7.02 8.90 6.97
N TRP A 64 -7.69 8.14 7.84
CA TRP A 64 -7.22 7.81 9.18
C TRP A 64 -6.17 6.70 9.24
N CYS A 65 -5.86 6.09 8.09
CA CYS A 65 -4.75 5.13 7.91
C CYS A 65 -3.43 5.82 7.51
N TYR A 66 -3.39 7.15 7.48
CA TYR A 66 -2.19 7.93 7.18
C TYR A 66 -1.58 8.54 8.44
N TRP A 67 -0.26 8.68 8.44
CA TRP A 67 0.50 9.32 9.52
C TRP A 67 0.22 10.82 9.61
N THR A 68 -0.50 11.42 8.66
CA THR A 68 -0.95 12.82 8.72
C THR A 68 -2.27 12.99 9.45
N TYR A 69 -2.94 11.91 9.86
CA TYR A 69 -4.22 12.00 10.55
C TYR A 69 -4.06 12.68 11.91
N PRO A 70 -4.75 13.82 12.17
CA PRO A 70 -4.49 14.64 13.36
C PRO A 70 -5.44 14.35 14.53
N HIS A 71 -6.47 13.52 14.34
CA HIS A 71 -7.54 13.34 15.32
C HIS A 71 -7.28 12.16 16.26
N GLU A 72 -7.88 12.26 17.45
CA GLU A 72 -7.84 11.21 18.46
C GLU A 72 -8.71 10.00 18.11
N TYR A 73 -9.95 10.28 17.69
CA TYR A 73 -11.00 9.32 17.39
C TYR A 73 -11.09 9.10 15.88
N LEU A 74 -11.68 7.98 15.47
CA LEU A 74 -11.97 7.75 14.06
C LEU A 74 -13.14 8.64 13.59
N PRO A 75 -13.27 8.91 12.28
CA PRO A 75 -14.30 9.82 11.80
C PRO A 75 -15.71 9.24 12.05
N PRO A 76 -16.74 10.09 12.24
CA PRO A 76 -18.10 9.65 12.55
C PRO A 76 -18.66 8.55 11.64
N HIS A 77 -18.31 8.60 10.34
CA HIS A 77 -18.71 7.58 9.36
C HIS A 77 -18.27 6.17 9.74
N PHE A 78 -17.06 6.01 10.31
CA PHE A 78 -16.52 4.71 10.71
C PHE A 78 -17.36 4.04 11.81
N HIS A 79 -18.04 4.83 12.64
CA HIS A 79 -18.89 4.35 13.73
C HIS A 79 -20.26 3.84 13.27
N THR A 80 -20.53 3.88 11.96
CA THR A 80 -21.72 3.26 11.35
C THR A 80 -21.37 1.88 10.79
N LYS A 81 -22.34 0.97 10.73
CA LYS A 81 -22.13 -0.36 10.15
C LYS A 81 -21.60 -0.30 8.72
N ASP A 82 -22.18 0.56 7.89
CA ASP A 82 -21.79 0.67 6.48
C ASP A 82 -20.40 1.29 6.33
N GLY A 83 -20.08 2.32 7.11
CA GLY A 83 -18.77 2.95 7.05
C GLY A 83 -17.64 2.08 7.58
N TYR A 84 -17.87 1.36 8.70
CA TYR A 84 -16.94 0.34 9.16
C TYR A 84 -16.64 -0.68 8.06
N ASN A 85 -17.67 -1.27 7.46
CA ASN A 85 -17.49 -2.29 6.42
C ASN A 85 -16.79 -1.73 5.18
N ALA A 86 -17.13 -0.51 4.76
CA ALA A 86 -16.51 0.15 3.61
C ALA A 86 -15.02 0.44 3.84
N ASP A 87 -14.65 0.99 4.99
CA ASP A 87 -13.27 1.34 5.29
C ASP A 87 -12.39 0.10 5.48
N ILE A 88 -12.87 -0.91 6.22
CA ILE A 88 -12.13 -2.17 6.40
C ILE A 88 -12.00 -2.94 5.09
N GLY A 89 -13.06 -2.97 4.27
CA GLY A 89 -13.01 -3.52 2.92
C GLY A 89 -11.96 -2.82 2.05
N THR A 90 -11.88 -1.50 2.13
CA THR A 90 -10.90 -0.70 1.40
C THR A 90 -9.46 -1.03 1.80
N ILE A 91 -9.18 -1.18 3.11
CA ILE A 91 -7.85 -1.60 3.59
C ILE A 91 -7.50 -2.98 3.02
N PHE A 92 -8.43 -3.93 3.06
CA PHE A 92 -8.20 -5.28 2.57
C PHE A 92 -7.97 -5.33 1.06
N ASP A 93 -8.69 -4.53 0.29
CA ASP A 93 -8.51 -4.41 -1.16
C ASP A 93 -7.16 -3.81 -1.54
N VAL A 94 -6.67 -2.83 -0.76
CA VAL A 94 -5.31 -2.30 -0.94
C VAL A 94 -4.26 -3.39 -0.70
N VAL A 95 -4.39 -4.17 0.38
CA VAL A 95 -3.47 -5.29 0.65
C VAL A 95 -3.48 -6.31 -0.49
N LYS A 96 -4.67 -6.71 -0.96
CA LYS A 96 -4.82 -7.65 -2.09
C LYS A 96 -4.09 -7.17 -3.34
N LYS A 97 -4.24 -5.88 -3.68
CA LYS A 97 -3.64 -5.28 -4.88
C LYS A 97 -2.13 -5.21 -4.77
N GLN A 98 -1.60 -4.89 -3.60
CA GLN A 98 -0.17 -4.63 -3.42
C GLN A 98 0.64 -5.86 -3.01
N ARG A 99 -0.01 -6.89 -2.46
CA ARG A 99 0.64 -8.11 -1.94
C ARG A 99 1.75 -7.81 -0.93
N GLN A 100 1.63 -6.71 -0.20
CA GLN A 100 2.59 -6.27 0.83
C GLN A 100 1.86 -5.65 2.01
N ILE A 101 2.51 -5.65 3.18
CA ILE A 101 2.03 -4.98 4.38
C ILE A 101 2.71 -3.62 4.46
N SER A 102 1.95 -2.56 4.23
CA SER A 102 2.44 -1.18 4.35
C SER A 102 2.22 -0.62 5.75
N SER A 103 2.95 0.45 6.11
CA SER A 103 2.77 1.08 7.42
C SER A 103 1.35 1.62 7.63
N GLY A 104 0.67 2.07 6.57
CA GLY A 104 -0.71 2.54 6.62
C GLY A 104 -1.72 1.41 6.85
N VAL A 105 -1.48 0.20 6.34
CA VAL A 105 -2.33 -0.98 6.63
C VAL A 105 -2.23 -1.36 8.11
N ILE A 106 -1.01 -1.39 8.65
CA ILE A 106 -0.79 -1.67 10.07
C ILE A 106 -1.46 -0.59 10.93
N LEU A 107 -1.24 0.69 10.57
CA LEU A 107 -1.86 1.80 11.27
C LEU A 107 -3.39 1.70 11.25
N GLY A 108 -3.98 1.39 10.10
CA GLY A 108 -5.43 1.21 9.94
C GLY A 108 -5.99 0.14 10.88
N PHE A 109 -5.44 -1.07 10.85
CA PHE A 109 -5.90 -2.11 11.76
C PHE A 109 -5.71 -1.74 13.24
N GLY A 110 -4.57 -1.14 13.60
CA GLY A 110 -4.30 -0.73 14.98
C GLY A 110 -5.27 0.35 15.48
N MET A 111 -5.55 1.37 14.65
CA MET A 111 -6.49 2.45 14.98
C MET A 111 -7.92 1.91 15.13
N ALA A 112 -8.35 1.02 14.23
CA ALA A 112 -9.67 0.39 14.29
C ALA A 112 -9.86 -0.45 15.55
N ILE A 113 -8.86 -1.26 15.94
CA ILE A 113 -8.90 -2.06 17.17
C ILE A 113 -8.94 -1.16 18.40
N ARG A 114 -8.08 -0.13 18.45
CA ARG A 114 -8.09 0.85 19.55
C ARG A 114 -9.46 1.50 19.70
N GLU A 115 -10.07 1.89 18.59
CA GLU A 115 -11.38 2.54 18.60
C GLU A 115 -12.49 1.60 19.06
N ALA A 116 -12.47 0.35 18.59
CA ALA A 116 -13.40 -0.68 19.05
C ALA A 116 -13.31 -0.92 20.56
N HIS A 117 -12.10 -0.96 21.12
CA HIS A 117 -11.90 -1.05 22.57
C HIS A 117 -12.37 0.19 23.33
N ARG A 118 -12.32 1.39 22.74
CA ARG A 118 -12.88 2.59 23.38
C ARG A 118 -14.40 2.55 23.44
N CYS A 119 -15.04 2.02 22.40
CA CYS A 119 -16.50 1.94 22.32
C CYS A 119 -17.08 0.85 23.24
N GLN A 120 -16.32 -0.18 23.61
CA GLN A 120 -16.83 -1.34 24.37
C GLN A 120 -17.12 -1.06 25.85
N PHE A 121 -16.51 -0.02 26.44
CA PHE A 121 -16.55 0.25 27.88
C PHE A 121 -17.59 1.31 28.27
N LEU A 122 -18.55 1.58 27.40
CA LEU A 122 -19.60 2.56 27.67
C LEU A 122 -20.86 1.80 28.02
N GLU A 123 -21.17 1.73 29.32
CA GLU A 123 -22.50 1.28 29.71
C GLU A 123 -23.53 2.33 29.26
N PRO A 124 -24.70 1.91 28.71
CA PRO A 124 -25.72 2.83 28.23
C PRO A 124 -26.20 3.85 29.27
N GLU A 125 -26.06 3.52 30.56
CA GLU A 125 -26.48 4.33 31.71
C GLU A 125 -25.42 5.37 32.14
N GLU A 126 -24.15 5.19 31.78
CA GLU A 126 -23.06 6.10 32.21
C GLU A 126 -22.93 7.36 31.34
N GLY A 127 -23.66 7.42 30.22
CA GLY A 127 -23.53 8.50 29.24
C GLY A 127 -22.13 8.57 28.64
N ALA A 128 -21.92 9.50 27.71
CA ALA A 128 -20.57 9.76 27.21
C ALA A 128 -19.69 10.24 28.38
N SER A 129 -18.62 9.52 28.69
CA SER A 129 -17.59 9.99 29.62
C SER A 129 -17.17 11.41 29.23
N ALA A 130 -16.99 12.31 30.20
CA ALA A 130 -16.65 13.71 29.94
C ALA A 130 -15.51 13.83 28.90
N GLY A 131 -15.80 14.41 27.73
CA GLY A 131 -14.84 14.62 26.64
C GLY A 131 -14.93 13.63 25.47
N MET A 132 -15.75 12.58 25.55
CA MET A 132 -15.95 11.66 24.42
C MET A 132 -17.02 12.19 23.44
N PRO A 133 -16.77 12.16 22.12
CA PRO A 133 -17.77 12.55 21.13
C PRO A 133 -19.00 11.62 21.14
N SER A 134 -20.19 12.19 20.93
CA SER A 134 -21.46 11.44 20.96
C SER A 134 -21.54 10.30 19.94
N TYR A 135 -20.90 10.44 18.78
CA TYR A 135 -20.88 9.41 17.74
C TYR A 135 -20.02 8.19 18.13
N VAL A 136 -19.02 8.38 19.01
CA VAL A 136 -18.23 7.27 19.58
C VAL A 136 -19.08 6.55 20.63
N ALA A 137 -19.84 7.30 21.42
CA ALA A 137 -20.72 6.72 22.43
C ALA A 137 -21.88 5.91 21.86
N ALA A 138 -22.41 6.31 20.71
CA ALA A 138 -23.47 5.59 19.99
C ALA A 138 -22.93 4.65 18.89
N SER A 139 -21.66 4.25 18.99
CA SER A 139 -20.97 3.53 17.92
C SER A 139 -21.52 2.12 17.69
N PHE A 140 -21.64 1.73 16.41
CA PHE A 140 -21.84 0.33 16.02
C PHE A 140 -20.63 -0.55 16.34
N VAL A 141 -19.43 0.04 16.35
CA VAL A 141 -18.17 -0.67 16.53
C VAL A 141 -17.99 -1.03 18.01
N GLY A 142 -17.68 -2.29 18.30
CA GLY A 142 -17.38 -2.78 19.65
C GLY A 142 -16.55 -4.06 19.64
N GLN A 143 -16.68 -4.88 20.69
CA GLN A 143 -15.84 -6.06 20.88
C GLN A 143 -15.95 -7.10 19.76
N ASP A 144 -17.14 -7.30 19.18
CA ASP A 144 -17.31 -8.21 18.03
C ASP A 144 -16.50 -7.77 16.80
N ASN A 145 -16.33 -6.45 16.62
CA ASN A 145 -15.51 -5.90 15.55
C ASN A 145 -14.01 -6.13 15.82
N VAL A 146 -13.56 -6.21 17.08
CA VAL A 146 -12.17 -6.58 17.39
C VAL A 146 -11.88 -7.97 16.85
N LEU A 147 -12.73 -8.96 17.16
CA LEU A 147 -12.55 -10.33 16.67
C LEU A 147 -12.54 -10.43 15.15
N GLN A 148 -13.42 -9.68 14.47
CA GLN A 148 -13.42 -9.60 13.01
C GLN A 148 -12.13 -8.97 12.46
N LEU A 149 -11.64 -7.89 13.08
CA LEU A 149 -10.38 -7.26 12.69
C LEU A 149 -9.19 -8.20 12.85
N LEU A 150 -9.15 -8.99 13.94
CA LEU A 150 -8.10 -10.00 14.14
C LEU A 150 -8.12 -11.07 13.06
N GLY A 151 -9.31 -11.59 12.70
CA GLY A 151 -9.44 -12.54 11.59
C GLY A 151 -9.02 -11.97 10.23
N HIS A 152 -9.30 -10.68 9.98
CA HIS A 152 -8.80 -9.99 8.79
C HIS A 152 -7.27 -9.84 8.81
N ILE A 153 -6.68 -9.54 9.97
CA ILE A 153 -5.22 -9.44 10.12
C ILE A 153 -4.55 -10.78 9.81
N ASP A 154 -5.06 -11.87 10.37
CA ASP A 154 -4.52 -13.21 10.11
C ASP A 154 -4.58 -13.54 8.61
N SER A 155 -5.71 -13.24 7.96
CA SER A 155 -5.87 -13.39 6.50
C SER A 155 -4.87 -12.55 5.69
N VAL A 156 -4.57 -11.32 6.14
CA VAL A 156 -3.57 -10.44 5.51
C VAL A 156 -2.17 -11.03 5.64
N ILE A 157 -1.81 -11.54 6.83
CA ILE A 157 -0.51 -12.16 7.08
C ILE A 157 -0.34 -13.37 6.16
N GLU A 158 -1.32 -14.27 6.12
CA GLU A 158 -1.29 -15.46 5.26
C GLU A 158 -1.15 -15.11 3.79
N MET A 159 -1.93 -14.13 3.30
CA MET A 159 -1.89 -13.70 1.91
C MET A 159 -0.50 -13.19 1.49
N VAL A 160 0.16 -12.45 2.38
CA VAL A 160 1.46 -11.85 2.12
C VAL A 160 2.55 -12.92 2.19
N VAL A 161 2.52 -13.80 3.19
CA VAL A 161 3.47 -14.93 3.32
C VAL A 161 3.35 -15.89 2.14
N ALA A 162 2.13 -16.25 1.72
CA ALA A 162 1.90 -17.07 0.55
C ALA A 162 2.41 -16.40 -0.74
N GLY A 163 2.23 -15.08 -0.86
CA GLY A 163 2.78 -14.28 -1.97
C GLY A 163 4.30 -14.35 -2.06
N PHE A 164 5.00 -14.29 -0.93
CA PHE A 164 6.46 -14.43 -0.88
C PHE A 164 6.94 -15.82 -1.33
N ASN A 165 6.30 -16.89 -0.85
CA ASN A 165 6.67 -18.26 -1.21
C ASN A 165 6.44 -18.53 -2.71
N ALA A 166 5.33 -18.06 -3.26
CA ALA A 166 5.03 -18.21 -4.69
C ALA A 166 6.00 -17.45 -5.61
N ALA A 167 6.57 -16.33 -5.15
CA ALA A 167 7.60 -15.60 -5.89
C ALA A 167 8.95 -16.34 -5.86
N ALA A 168 9.35 -16.87 -4.70
CA ALA A 168 10.58 -17.62 -4.55
C ALA A 168 10.61 -18.91 -5.39
N ASP A 169 9.47 -19.57 -5.55
CA ASP A 169 9.38 -20.78 -6.39
C ASP A 169 9.49 -20.45 -7.88
N LYS A 170 8.97 -19.31 -8.35
CA LYS A 170 9.15 -18.87 -9.75
C LYS A 170 10.61 -18.57 -10.07
N ASP A 171 11.37 -18.00 -9.14
CA ASP A 171 12.78 -17.69 -9.36
C ASP A 171 13.63 -18.97 -9.46
N LYS A 172 13.30 -20.01 -8.67
CA LYS A 172 13.91 -21.34 -8.81
C LYS A 172 13.60 -21.96 -10.17
N ASP A 173 12.35 -21.90 -10.59
CA ASP A 173 11.87 -22.42 -11.88
C ASP A 173 12.58 -21.76 -13.07
N VAL A 174 12.79 -20.44 -13.01
CA VAL A 174 13.51 -19.68 -14.04
C VAL A 174 15.01 -20.01 -14.01
N MET A 175 15.62 -20.10 -12.83
CA MET A 175 17.03 -20.47 -12.68
C MET A 175 17.29 -21.88 -13.21
N GLU A 176 16.40 -22.82 -12.92
CA GLU A 176 16.50 -24.21 -13.41
C GLU A 176 16.32 -24.30 -14.93
N ARG A 177 15.39 -23.53 -15.52
CA ARG A 177 15.26 -23.44 -16.98
C ARG A 177 16.48 -22.81 -17.65
N CYS A 178 17.09 -21.79 -17.07
CA CYS A 178 18.33 -21.20 -17.58
C CYS A 178 19.52 -22.16 -17.47
N SER A 179 19.61 -22.92 -16.38
CA SER A 179 20.65 -23.93 -16.17
C SER A 179 20.52 -25.09 -17.16
N ASN A 180 19.30 -25.60 -17.37
CA ASN A 180 19.02 -26.66 -18.34
C ASN A 180 19.25 -26.21 -19.79
N ARG A 181 18.97 -24.94 -20.12
CA ARG A 181 19.26 -24.38 -21.45
C ARG A 181 20.75 -24.26 -21.73
N ASN A 182 21.55 -23.90 -20.73
CA ASN A 182 23.01 -23.88 -20.87
C ASN A 182 23.57 -25.31 -20.98
N ARG A 183 23.04 -26.27 -20.21
CA ARG A 183 23.47 -27.67 -20.28
C ARG A 183 23.22 -28.32 -21.65
N ALA A 184 22.06 -28.06 -22.25
CA ALA A 184 21.73 -28.55 -23.59
C ALA A 184 22.62 -27.93 -24.69
N LYS A 185 23.13 -26.72 -24.47
CA LYS A 185 24.06 -26.06 -25.41
C LYS A 185 25.44 -26.72 -25.42
N TRP A 186 25.96 -27.12 -24.26
CA TRP A 186 27.25 -27.82 -24.16
C TRP A 186 27.21 -29.23 -24.79
N GLN A 187 26.10 -29.95 -24.64
CA GLN A 187 25.94 -31.26 -25.26
C GLN A 187 25.87 -31.21 -26.80
N LEU A 188 25.41 -30.10 -27.38
CA LEU A 188 25.40 -29.91 -28.84
C LEU A 188 26.78 -29.49 -29.40
N GLU A 189 27.65 -28.89 -28.58
CA GLU A 189 29.01 -28.50 -28.97
C GLU A 189 30.00 -29.69 -28.85
N GLU A 190 29.79 -30.65 -27.94
CA GLU A 190 30.62 -31.87 -27.84
C GLU A 190 30.38 -32.89 -28.96
N ASP A 191 29.17 -32.94 -29.55
CA ASP A 191 28.85 -33.86 -30.67
C ASP A 191 29.41 -33.38 -32.04
N HIS A 192 30.09 -32.24 -32.09
CA HIS A 192 30.65 -31.65 -33.32
C HIS A 192 32.19 -31.57 -33.36
N GLU A 193 32.90 -32.17 -32.40
CA GLU A 193 34.37 -32.20 -32.35
C GLU A 193 34.92 -33.56 -32.82
N GLY A 194 34.46 -34.01 -33.99
CA GLY A 194 34.90 -35.23 -34.65
C GLY A 194 35.21 -35.00 -36.13
N ASP A 195 36.51 -35.03 -36.42
CA ASP A 195 37.20 -35.21 -37.72
C ASP A 195 37.62 -33.96 -38.54
N PRO A 196 38.94 -33.76 -38.79
CA PRO A 196 39.45 -32.79 -39.74
C PRO A 196 39.71 -33.46 -41.10
N GLU A 197 38.98 -33.09 -42.15
CA GLU A 197 39.44 -33.33 -43.52
C GLU A 197 39.53 -32.04 -44.35
N GLU A 198 40.61 -32.03 -45.12
CA GLU A 198 41.17 -30.96 -45.93
C GLU A 198 40.28 -30.56 -47.12
N GLY A 199 40.38 -29.29 -47.53
CA GLY A 199 40.30 -28.94 -48.95
C GLY A 199 39.24 -27.90 -49.35
N PRO A 200 39.45 -27.16 -50.46
CA PRO A 200 39.55 -25.71 -50.35
C PRO A 200 38.48 -24.92 -51.13
N SER A 201 38.37 -23.65 -50.72
CA SER A 201 38.05 -22.48 -51.55
C SER A 201 36.67 -22.41 -52.19
N THR A 202 35.85 -21.43 -51.78
CA THR A 202 35.25 -20.50 -52.75
C THR A 202 34.66 -19.24 -52.09
N LYS A 203 35.09 -18.10 -52.64
CA LYS A 203 34.31 -16.88 -52.93
C LYS A 203 33.74 -16.06 -51.76
N LYS A 204 34.52 -15.01 -51.48
CA LYS A 204 34.05 -13.63 -51.23
C LYS A 204 32.69 -13.34 -51.87
N GLN A 205 31.70 -12.97 -51.06
CA GLN A 205 30.63 -12.08 -51.46
C GLN A 205 30.31 -11.07 -50.36
N LYS A 206 30.48 -9.81 -50.74
CA LYS A 206 30.17 -8.57 -50.02
C LYS A 206 28.74 -8.16 -50.42
N PRO A 207 27.93 -7.63 -49.50
CA PRO A 207 27.18 -6.41 -49.81
C PRO A 207 27.40 -5.39 -48.68
N ALA A 208 28.04 -4.26 -48.99
CA ALA A 208 27.38 -3.01 -49.39
C ALA A 208 26.70 -2.32 -48.18
N GLN A 209 27.50 -1.46 -47.55
CA GLN A 209 27.02 -0.33 -46.75
C GLN A 209 26.05 0.50 -47.59
N SER A 210 24.83 0.70 -47.08
CA SER A 210 23.97 1.82 -47.47
C SER A 210 23.84 2.77 -46.29
N THR A 211 24.41 3.96 -46.50
CA THR A 211 24.27 5.19 -45.74
C THR A 211 22.82 5.68 -45.74
N ALA A 212 22.26 6.01 -44.56
CA ALA A 212 21.46 7.22 -44.32
C ALA A 212 20.82 7.23 -42.91
N LYS A 213 21.29 8.14 -42.07
CA LYS A 213 20.55 8.87 -41.02
C LYS A 213 20.78 10.37 -41.35
N PRO A 214 20.08 11.37 -40.78
CA PRO A 214 18.94 11.34 -39.85
C PRO A 214 17.79 12.31 -40.28
N GLY A 215 16.69 12.33 -39.53
CA GLY A 215 15.68 13.39 -39.63
C GLY A 215 14.67 13.36 -38.49
N PRO A 216 14.72 14.30 -37.53
CA PRO A 216 13.80 14.38 -36.39
C PRO A 216 12.57 15.21 -36.77
N SER A 217 11.38 14.82 -36.33
CA SER A 217 10.20 15.71 -36.35
C SER A 217 9.10 15.23 -35.40
N ALA A 218 9.10 15.79 -34.21
CA ALA A 218 7.90 16.26 -33.51
C ALA A 218 8.17 17.76 -33.18
N PRO A 219 7.18 18.61 -32.83
CA PRO A 219 5.76 18.39 -32.59
C PRO A 219 4.85 19.34 -33.40
N LYS A 220 3.54 19.05 -33.49
CA LYS A 220 2.55 20.07 -33.87
C LYS A 220 1.49 20.21 -32.78
N VAL A 221 1.67 21.28 -32.00
CA VAL A 221 0.67 21.93 -31.17
C VAL A 221 -0.43 22.45 -32.10
N THR A 222 -1.68 22.07 -31.87
CA THR A 222 -2.84 22.88 -32.24
C THR A 222 -3.63 23.24 -31.00
N ARG A 223 -3.32 24.44 -30.54
CA ARG A 223 -4.12 25.31 -29.69
C ARG A 223 -5.44 25.61 -30.42
N SER A 224 -6.58 25.25 -29.83
CA SER A 224 -7.84 25.95 -30.08
C SER A 224 -8.31 26.57 -28.77
N LYS A 225 -8.50 27.89 -28.86
CA LYS A 225 -8.93 28.84 -27.83
C LYS A 225 -10.35 29.28 -28.21
N ALA A 226 -11.06 29.85 -27.23
CA ALA A 226 -12.42 30.42 -27.26
C ALA A 226 -13.53 29.41 -26.91
N GLY A 227 -14.41 29.67 -25.95
CA GLY A 227 -14.69 30.87 -25.17
C GLY A 227 -16.02 30.66 -24.40
N PRO A 228 -16.35 31.53 -23.43
CA PRO A 228 -17.36 31.28 -22.41
C PRO A 228 -18.77 31.71 -22.85
N LYS A 229 -19.80 31.05 -22.31
CA LYS A 229 -21.14 31.64 -22.16
C LYS A 229 -21.68 31.35 -20.77
N GLY A 230 -21.68 32.41 -19.96
CA GLY A 230 -22.59 32.50 -18.82
C GLY A 230 -24.04 32.69 -19.29
N SER A 231 -24.97 32.25 -18.45
CA SER A 231 -26.38 32.68 -18.39
C SER A 231 -26.85 32.27 -16.98
N LYS A 232 -26.70 33.14 -15.97
CA LYS A 232 -27.76 33.96 -15.39
C LYS A 232 -29.12 33.26 -15.22
N LYS A 233 -29.49 33.12 -13.94
CA LYS A 233 -30.78 33.42 -13.29
C LYS A 233 -32.05 32.83 -13.93
N LYS A 234 -32.72 31.98 -13.15
CA LYS A 234 -33.98 32.37 -12.51
C LYS A 234 -34.03 31.81 -11.10
#